data_AF-A0A1I2E591-F1
#
_entry.id   AF-A0A1I2E591-F1
#
_cell.length_a   1.000
_cell.length_b   1.000
_cell.length_c   1.000
_cell.angle_alpha   90.00
_cell.angle_beta   90.00
_cell.angle_gamma   90.00
#
_symmetry.space_group_name_H-M   'P 1'
#
loop_
_entity.id
_entity.type
_entity.pdbx_description
1 polymer ?
#
loop_
_entity_poly.entity_id
_entity_poly.type
_entity_poly.pdbx_seq_one_letter_code
_entity_poly.pdbx_strand_id
1 'polypeptide(L)' 'MKTKLGIVAVLFVVLGFGMIHGGSVTMERIAIGLMGTGILYLLYLLLVVGGKKK' A
#
# COMPACT_ATOMS: atom_id res chain seq x y z
N MET A 1 -15.02 8.31 -2.63
CA MET A 1 -14.35 7.63 -1.50
C MET A 1 -13.23 6.69 -1.94
N LYS A 2 -13.46 5.79 -2.89
CA LYS A 2 -12.45 4.81 -3.35
C LYS A 2 -11.15 5.44 -3.85
N THR A 3 -11.23 6.56 -4.58
CA THR A 3 -10.05 7.34 -5.01
C THR A 3 -9.24 7.87 -3.84
N LYS A 4 -9.90 8.38 -2.78
CA LYS A 4 -9.22 8.87 -1.57
C LYS A 4 -8.48 7.73 -0.86
N LEU A 5 -9.12 6.57 -0.74
CA LEU A 5 -8.50 5.38 -0.16
C LEU A 5 -7.37 4.83 -1.02
N GLY A 6 -7.48 4.92 -2.35
CA GLY A 6 -6.39 4.59 -3.27
C GLY A 6 -5.17 5.48 -3.07
N ILE A 7 -5.37 6.78 -2.90
CA ILE A 7 -4.29 7.73 -2.57
C ILE A 7 -3.63 7.36 -1.23
N VAL A 8 -4.42 7.06 -0.20
CA VAL A 8 -3.89 6.62 1.11
C VAL A 8 -3.08 5.33 0.98
N ALA A 9 -3.56 4.36 0.19
CA ALA A 9 -2.82 3.11 -0.03
C ALA A 9 -1.50 3.34 -0.78
N VAL A 10 -1.44 4.25 -1.75
CA VAL A 10 -0.17 4.65 -2.38
C VAL A 10 0.78 5.30 -1.36
N LEU A 11 0.27 6.17 -0.47
CA LEU A 11 1.10 6.76 0.58
C LEU A 11 1.68 5.69 1.53
N PHE A 12 0.91 4.66 1.87
CA PHE A 12 1.40 3.54 2.68
C PHE A 12 2.57 2.81 2.01
N VAL A 13 2.50 2.61 0.69
CA VAL A 13 3.60 2.02 -0.08
C VAL A 13 4.84 2.91 -0.08
N VAL A 14 4.67 4.22 -0.35
CA VAL A 14 5.80 5.16 -0.42
C VAL A 14 6.49 5.33 0.94
N LEU A 15 5.70 5.48 2.01
CA LEU A 15 6.24 5.61 3.37
C LEU A 15 6.95 4.33 3.81
N GLY A 16 6.34 3.16 3.56
CA GLY A 16 6.97 1.88 3.86
C GLY A 16 8.27 1.68 3.07
N PHE A 17 8.32 2.05 1.80
CA PHE A 17 9.54 2.01 0.99
C PHE A 17 10.64 2.94 1.55
N GLY A 18 10.29 4.13 2.02
CA GLY A 18 11.26 4.99 2.70
C GLY A 18 11.82 4.34 3.98
N MET A 19 10.94 3.73 4.78
CA MET A 19 11.28 3.13 6.07
C MET A 19 12.18 1.89 5.97
N ILE A 20 12.12 1.10 4.88
CA ILE A 20 12.92 -0.13 4.77
C ILE A 20 14.43 0.13 4.73
N HIS A 21 14.84 1.35 4.37
CA HIS A 21 16.25 1.76 4.33
C HIS A 21 16.80 2.21 5.69
N GLY A 22 15.99 2.18 6.76
CA GLY A 22 16.37 2.66 8.09
C GLY A 22 17.30 1.73 8.89
N GLY A 23 17.58 0.51 8.41
CA GLY A 23 18.55 -0.43 9.00
C GLY A 23 18.15 -1.08 10.34
N SER A 24 17.02 -0.71 10.93
CA SER A 24 16.45 -1.38 12.11
C SER A 24 15.49 -2.48 11.69
N VAL A 25 15.68 -3.70 12.21
CA VAL A 25 14.80 -4.85 11.95
C VAL A 25 13.35 -4.56 12.29
N THR A 26 13.10 -3.79 13.36
CA THR A 26 11.74 -3.37 13.73
C THR A 26 11.14 -2.46 12.67
N MET A 27 11.93 -1.52 12.14
CA MET A 27 11.49 -0.61 11.08
C MET A 27 11.23 -1.35 9.77
N GLU A 28 12.07 -2.34 9.43
CA GLU A 28 11.86 -3.21 8.25
C GLU A 28 10.53 -3.97 8.35
N ARG A 29 10.21 -4.54 9.53
CA ARG A 29 8.94 -5.23 9.75
C ARG A 29 7.73 -4.30 9.59
N ILE A 30 7.82 -3.10 10.15
CA ILE A 30 6.76 -2.10 10.02
C ILE A 30 6.63 -1.65 8.56
N ALA A 31 7.75 -1.41 7.88
CA ALA A 31 7.82 -1.05 6.47
C ALA A 31 7.14 -2.09 5.57
N ILE A 32 7.47 -3.38 5.77
CA ILE A 32 6.85 -4.49 5.03
C ILE A 32 5.33 -4.53 5.28
N GLY A 33 4.88 -4.34 6.52
CA GLY A 33 3.45 -4.29 6.85
C GLY A 33 2.72 -3.12 6.15
N LEU A 34 3.33 -1.93 6.16
CA LEU A 34 2.81 -0.74 5.49
C LEU A 34 2.73 -0.91 3.97
N MET A 35 3.81 -1.40 3.35
CA MET A 35 3.81 -1.67 1.91
C MET A 35 2.81 -2.76 1.54
N GLY A 36 2.79 -3.88 2.27
CA GLY A 36 1.91 -5.01 2.01
C GLY A 36 0.43 -4.62 2.09
N THR A 37 0.03 -3.87 3.12
CA THR A 37 -1.36 -3.41 3.25
C THR A 37 -1.77 -2.45 2.13
N GLY A 38 -0.90 -1.50 1.76
CA GLY A 38 -1.13 -0.61 0.62
C GLY A 38 -1.27 -1.36 -0.70
N ILE A 39 -0.36 -2.29 -0.99
CA ILE A 39 -0.37 -3.11 -2.21
C ILE A 39 -1.65 -3.96 -2.28
N LEU A 40 -2.01 -4.65 -1.19
CA LEU A 40 -3.21 -5.48 -1.15
C LEU A 40 -4.48 -4.67 -1.42
N TYR A 41 -4.58 -3.45 -0.88
CA TYR A 41 -5.72 -2.59 -1.13
C TYR A 41 -5.78 -2.08 -2.59
N LEU A 42 -4.62 -1.77 -3.19
CA LEU A 42 -4.55 -1.39 -4.60
C LEU A 42 -4.94 -2.55 -5.52
N LEU A 43 -4.50 -3.77 -5.21
CA LEU A 43 -4.94 -4.98 -5.92
C LEU A 43 -6.44 -5.21 -5.78
N TYR A 44 -7.00 -5.03 -4.57
CA TYR A 44 -8.45 -5.07 -4.36
C TYR A 44 -9.18 -4.06 -5.23
N LEU A 45 -8.72 -2.80 -5.28
CA LEU A 45 -9.31 -1.77 -6.14
C LEU A 45 -9.22 -2.16 -7.62
N LEU A 46 -8.08 -2.70 -8.06
CA LEU A 46 -7.88 -3.13 -9.45
C LEU A 46 -8.87 -4.23 -9.84
N LEU A 47 -8.99 -5.27 -9.02
CA LEU A 47 -9.84 -6.43 -9.31
C LEU A 47 -11.34 -6.10 -9.20
N VAL A 48 -11.74 -5.40 -8.14
CA VAL A 48 -13.17 -5.18 -7.83
C VAL A 48 -13.73 -3.95 -8.54
N VAL A 49 -12.94 -2.89 -8.70
CA VAL A 49 -13.39 -1.64 -9.33
C VAL A 49 -13.06 -1.61 -10.81
N GLY A 50 -11.87 -2.10 -11.21
CA GLY A 50 -11.47 -2.21 -12.61
C GLY A 50 -12.33 -3.23 -13.39
N GLY A 51 -12.74 -4.32 -12.73
CA GLY A 51 -13.61 -5.35 -13.33
C GLY A 51 -15.04 -4.90 -13.62
N LYS A 52 -15.54 -3.83 -12.98
CA LYS A 52 -16.92 -3.33 -13.20
C LYS A 52 -17.11 -2.49 -14.46
N LYS A 53 -16.04 -2.21 -15.21
CA LYS A 53 -16.09 -1.45 -16.47
C LYS A 53 -16.09 -2.34 -17.73
N LYS A 54 -16.19 -3.66 -17.59
CA LYS A 54 -16.43 -4.58 -18.70
C LYS A 54 -17.87 -5.05 -18.73
#